data_AF-A0A2V7U2I5-F1
#
_entry.id   AF-A0A2V7U2I5-F1
#
_cell.length_a   1.000
_cell.length_b   1.000
_cell.length_c   1.000
_cell.angle_alpha   90.00
_cell.angle_beta   90.00
_cell.angle_gamma   90.00
#
_symmetry.space_group_name_H-M   'P 1'
#
loop_
_entity.id
_entity.type
_entity.pdbx_description
1 polymer ?
#
loop_
_entity_poly.entity_id
_entity_poly.type
_entity_poly.pdbx_seq_one_letter_code
_entity_poly.pdbx_strand_id
1 'polypeptide(L)'
;MANVAQTINCLHSLFAAVGDKYTRTPAYYAFEMYRPHMGGRLVPATIDVPEMTVPLLEGSTRLPRLSGSASVRDKSLTVTLTNPSLQESVVTRIRLSGGVHLREARATVLTHQDMHATNTFERPDEVGLAALAAQVSGDTATLTIPKQAVVAVSLQLG
;
A
#
# COMPACT_ATOMS: atom_id res chain seq x y z
N MET A 1 0.15 -13.42 15.31
CA MET A 1 0.05 -12.11 15.98
C MET A 1 1.37 -11.38 15.76
N ALA A 2 1.33 -10.07 15.49
CA ALA A 2 2.51 -9.22 15.32
C ALA A 2 2.24 -7.88 16.00
N ASN A 3 3.25 -7.30 16.66
CA ASN A 3 3.12 -6.09 17.45
C ASN A 3 4.16 -5.06 16.99
N VAL A 4 3.72 -3.89 16.54
CA VAL A 4 4.61 -2.80 16.13
C VAL A 4 5.29 -2.16 17.34
N ALA A 5 6.58 -1.88 17.23
CA ALA A 5 7.38 -1.24 18.28
C ALA A 5 7.66 0.24 17.92
N GLN A 6 7.14 1.24 18.64
CA GLN A 6 6.02 1.21 19.60
C GLN A 6 4.87 2.08 19.10
N THR A 7 3.75 2.18 19.83
CA THR A 7 2.56 2.90 19.33
C THR A 7 2.75 4.41 19.21
N ILE A 8 3.48 5.05 20.15
CA ILE A 8 3.62 6.52 20.25
C ILE A 8 5.07 6.88 20.56
N ASN A 9 5.63 7.90 19.90
CA ASN A 9 6.90 8.58 20.23
C ASN A 9 8.20 7.75 20.19
N CYS A 10 8.15 6.47 19.82
CA CYS A 10 9.31 5.59 19.89
C CYS A 10 9.43 4.72 18.63
N LEU A 11 10.63 4.73 18.03
CA LEU A 11 11.01 3.99 16.81
C LEU A 11 10.08 4.32 15.63
N HIS A 12 9.42 3.30 15.07
CA HIS A 12 8.51 3.40 13.93
C HIS A 12 7.06 3.56 14.42
N SER A 13 6.80 4.63 15.17
CA SER A 13 5.53 4.82 15.83
C SER A 13 4.40 5.25 14.90
N LEU A 14 3.18 4.81 15.21
CA LEU A 14 1.98 5.20 14.46
C LEU A 14 1.64 6.69 14.73
N PHE A 15 2.05 7.18 15.89
CA PHE A 15 1.73 8.52 16.35
C PHE A 15 2.94 9.23 16.94
N ALA A 16 2.92 10.57 16.83
CA ALA A 16 3.80 11.46 17.56
C ALA A 16 2.95 12.42 18.40
N ALA A 17 3.38 12.72 19.63
CA ALA A 17 2.66 13.59 20.56
C ALA A 17 3.61 14.36 21.48
N VAL A 18 3.33 15.64 21.73
CA VAL A 18 4.03 16.51 22.69
C VAL A 18 3.00 17.42 23.35
N GLY A 19 2.80 17.26 24.67
CA GLY A 19 1.79 18.03 25.41
C GLY A 19 0.38 17.74 24.89
N ASP A 20 -0.33 18.78 24.46
CA ASP A 20 -1.66 18.74 23.84
C ASP A 20 -1.62 18.55 22.31
N LYS A 21 -0.43 18.52 21.71
CA LYS A 21 -0.26 18.32 20.27
C LYS A 21 -0.07 16.85 19.92
N TYR A 22 -0.63 16.44 18.79
CA TYR A 22 -0.54 15.09 18.28
C TYR A 22 -0.59 15.08 16.74
N THR A 23 0.06 14.10 16.12
CA THR A 23 -0.04 13.85 14.67
C THR A 23 0.06 12.36 14.35
N ARG A 24 -0.55 11.97 13.21
CA ARG A 24 -0.45 10.62 12.64
C ARG A 24 0.77 10.54 11.76
N THR A 25 1.58 9.49 11.91
CA THR A 25 2.72 9.28 11.00
C THR A 25 2.26 8.56 9.73
N PRO A 26 3.07 8.55 8.65
CA PRO A 26 2.82 7.69 7.49
C PRO A 26 2.62 6.21 7.86
N ALA A 27 3.26 5.74 8.93
CA ALA A 27 3.10 4.38 9.43
C ALA A 27 1.65 4.08 9.85
N TYR A 28 0.97 5.03 10.51
CA TYR A 28 -0.45 4.87 10.84
C TYR A 28 -1.30 4.61 9.61
N TYR A 29 -1.08 5.38 8.54
CA TYR A 29 -1.85 5.23 7.30
C TYR A 29 -1.58 3.90 6.62
N ALA A 30 -0.35 3.38 6.67
CA ALA A 30 -0.06 2.03 6.21
C ALA A 30 -0.85 0.97 7.01
N PHE A 31 -0.92 1.08 8.33
CA PHE A 31 -1.74 0.18 9.16
C PHE A 31 -3.24 0.30 8.83
N GLU A 32 -3.75 1.51 8.64
CA GLU A 32 -5.14 1.75 8.25
C GLU A 32 -5.48 1.11 6.90
N MET A 33 -4.57 1.22 5.91
CA MET A 33 -4.71 0.60 4.60
C MET A 33 -4.70 -0.93 4.64
N TYR A 34 -3.99 -1.53 5.60
CA TYR A 34 -3.89 -2.99 5.74
C TYR A 34 -4.99 -3.57 6.64
N ARG A 35 -5.69 -2.76 7.44
CA ARG A 35 -6.77 -3.19 8.33
C ARG A 35 -7.81 -4.11 7.67
N PRO A 36 -8.25 -3.90 6.41
CA PRO A 36 -9.22 -4.78 5.77
C PRO A 36 -8.78 -6.24 5.62
N HIS A 37 -7.46 -6.54 5.68
CA HIS A 37 -6.95 -7.91 5.70
C HIS A 37 -7.23 -8.65 7.02
N MET A 38 -7.50 -7.95 8.12
CA MET A 38 -7.75 -8.58 9.42
C MET A 38 -9.03 -9.43 9.36
N GLY A 39 -8.88 -10.72 9.63
CA GLY A 39 -9.97 -11.70 9.54
C GLY A 39 -10.31 -12.13 8.10
N GLY A 40 -9.56 -11.68 7.09
CA GLY A 40 -9.71 -12.13 5.71
C GLY A 40 -8.99 -13.46 5.45
N ARG A 41 -9.50 -14.23 4.49
CA ARG A 41 -8.83 -15.44 4.00
C ARG A 41 -7.79 -15.05 2.95
N LEU A 42 -6.55 -15.54 3.11
CA LEU A 42 -5.49 -15.34 2.13
C LEU A 42 -5.93 -15.83 0.74
N VAL A 43 -5.72 -15.00 -0.27
CA VAL A 43 -5.89 -15.37 -1.68
C VAL A 43 -4.49 -15.50 -2.29
N PRO A 44 -4.11 -16.68 -2.80
CA PRO A 44 -2.85 -16.84 -3.52
C PRO A 44 -2.80 -15.88 -4.70
N ALA A 45 -1.71 -15.13 -4.82
CA ALA A 45 -1.49 -14.18 -5.89
C ALA A 45 -0.08 -14.36 -6.45
N THR A 46 0.03 -14.37 -7.78
CA THR A 46 1.31 -14.32 -8.48
C THR A 46 1.55 -12.89 -8.93
N ILE A 47 2.64 -12.28 -8.48
CA ILE A 47 3.04 -10.94 -8.86
C ILE A 47 4.23 -11.08 -9.80
N ASP A 48 3.96 -10.96 -11.10
CA ASP A 48 4.97 -11.03 -12.16
C ASP A 48 5.41 -9.62 -12.55
N VAL A 49 6.49 -9.16 -11.91
CA VAL A 49 7.10 -7.85 -12.16
C VAL A 49 8.62 -8.00 -12.17
N PRO A 50 9.33 -7.21 -13.00
CA PRO A 50 10.79 -7.23 -12.99
C PRO A 50 11.33 -6.78 -11.63
N GLU A 51 12.45 -7.35 -11.24
CA GLU A 51 13.22 -6.87 -10.08
C GLU A 51 14.00 -5.60 -10.44
N MET A 52 14.33 -4.81 -9.43
CA MET A 52 15.24 -3.67 -9.52
C MET A 52 16.50 -3.94 -8.70
N THR A 53 17.64 -3.49 -9.21
CA THR A 53 18.91 -3.50 -8.47
C THR A 53 18.96 -2.27 -7.57
N VAL A 54 19.25 -2.48 -6.29
CA VAL A 54 19.41 -1.40 -5.29
C VAL A 54 20.80 -1.44 -4.66
N PRO A 55 21.41 -0.27 -4.40
CA PRO A 55 22.70 -0.21 -3.72
C PRO A 55 22.56 -0.62 -2.25
N LEU A 56 23.61 -1.25 -1.72
CA LEU A 56 23.81 -1.50 -0.30
C LEU A 56 25.00 -0.70 0.22
N LEU A 57 25.26 -0.72 1.54
CA LEU A 57 26.51 -0.20 2.09
C LEU A 57 27.74 -0.85 1.43
N GLU A 58 27.63 -2.15 1.13
CA GLU A 58 28.62 -2.91 0.37
C GLU A 58 27.90 -3.68 -0.75
N GLY A 59 28.14 -3.30 -2.01
CA GLY A 59 27.59 -3.98 -3.19
C GLY A 59 26.17 -3.57 -3.56
N SER A 60 25.39 -4.52 -4.07
CA SER A 60 24.00 -4.31 -4.49
C SER A 60 23.16 -5.57 -4.30
N THR A 61 21.85 -5.41 -4.19
CA THR A 61 20.89 -6.53 -4.15
C THR A 61 19.74 -6.29 -5.13
N ARG A 62 18.92 -7.31 -5.35
CA ARG A 62 17.71 -7.23 -6.17
C ARG A 62 16.48 -7.23 -5.28
N LEU A 63 15.55 -6.34 -5.56
CA LEU A 63 14.25 -6.25 -4.89
C LEU A 63 13.13 -6.30 -5.94
N PRO A 64 11.97 -6.91 -5.66
CA PRO A 64 10.83 -6.82 -6.55
C PRO A 64 10.38 -5.36 -6.68
N ARG A 65 10.09 -4.91 -7.90
CA ARG A 65 9.55 -3.55 -8.13
C ARG A 65 8.13 -3.37 -7.61
N LEU A 66 7.44 -4.46 -7.37
CA LEU A 66 6.13 -4.48 -6.77
C LEU A 66 6.02 -5.72 -5.89
N SER A 67 5.60 -5.53 -4.66
CA SER A 67 5.26 -6.62 -3.73
C SER A 67 3.86 -6.40 -3.20
N GLY A 68 3.19 -7.45 -2.74
CA GLY A 68 1.84 -7.30 -2.26
C GLY A 68 1.21 -8.57 -1.73
N SER A 69 -0.01 -8.41 -1.26
CA SER A 69 -0.82 -9.48 -0.70
C SER A 69 -2.29 -9.29 -1.03
N ALA A 70 -3.04 -10.38 -1.02
CA ALA A 70 -4.47 -10.35 -1.28
C ALA A 70 -5.22 -11.18 -0.23
N SER A 71 -6.38 -10.69 0.21
CA SER A 71 -7.28 -11.46 1.05
C SER A 71 -8.74 -11.20 0.69
N VAL A 72 -9.57 -12.21 0.82
CA VAL A 72 -11.01 -12.12 0.59
C VAL A 72 -11.76 -12.23 1.91
N ARG A 73 -12.77 -11.39 2.07
CA ARG A 73 -13.81 -11.51 3.10
C ARG A 73 -15.14 -11.20 2.45
N ASP A 74 -16.10 -12.09 2.61
CA ASP A 74 -17.39 -12.05 1.92
C ASP A 74 -17.20 -11.93 0.40
N LYS A 75 -17.75 -10.88 -0.23
CA LYS A 75 -17.58 -10.56 -1.66
C LYS A 75 -16.56 -9.44 -1.91
N SER A 76 -15.73 -9.12 -0.93
CA SER A 76 -14.72 -8.06 -1.03
C SER A 76 -13.32 -8.66 -1.03
N LEU A 77 -12.61 -8.46 -2.14
CA LEU A 77 -11.19 -8.80 -2.27
C LEU A 77 -10.36 -7.54 -1.96
N THR A 78 -9.55 -7.61 -0.91
CA THR A 78 -8.57 -6.58 -0.56
C THR A 78 -7.23 -6.96 -1.16
N VAL A 79 -6.60 -6.04 -1.89
CA VAL A 79 -5.25 -6.20 -2.42
C VAL A 79 -4.40 -5.03 -1.93
N THR A 80 -3.26 -5.30 -1.29
CA THR A 80 -2.27 -4.28 -0.93
C THR A 80 -1.01 -4.48 -1.76
N LEU A 81 -0.45 -3.38 -2.27
CA LEU A 81 0.71 -3.36 -3.17
C LEU A 81 1.69 -2.27 -2.72
N THR A 82 2.98 -2.56 -2.81
CA THR A 82 4.06 -1.64 -2.44
C THR A 82 5.05 -1.51 -3.59
N ASN A 83 5.31 -0.28 -4.04
CA ASN A 83 6.36 0.06 -5.00
C ASN A 83 7.52 0.75 -4.26
N PRO A 84 8.66 0.05 -4.04
CA PRO A 84 9.82 0.61 -3.36
C PRO A 84 10.69 1.50 -4.28
N SER A 85 10.40 1.60 -5.58
CA SER A 85 11.19 2.42 -6.49
C SER A 85 11.10 3.89 -6.08
N LEU A 86 12.24 4.58 -6.09
CA LEU A 86 12.32 6.03 -5.85
C LEU A 86 12.21 6.85 -7.14
N GLN A 87 12.12 6.18 -8.29
CA GLN A 87 12.24 6.81 -9.60
C GLN A 87 11.01 6.57 -10.47
N GLU A 88 10.47 5.35 -10.47
CA GLU A 88 9.55 4.91 -11.50
C GLU A 88 8.22 4.40 -10.94
N SER A 89 7.13 4.82 -11.57
CA SER A 89 5.81 4.21 -11.40
C SER A 89 5.71 2.85 -12.09
N VAL A 90 4.73 2.04 -11.69
CA VAL A 90 4.44 0.73 -12.30
C VAL A 90 2.98 0.68 -12.74
N VAL A 91 2.73 0.40 -14.02
CA VAL A 91 1.38 0.10 -14.51
C VAL A 91 1.05 -1.34 -14.12
N THR A 92 0.01 -1.51 -13.31
CA THR A 92 -0.36 -2.80 -12.71
C THR A 92 -1.73 -3.23 -13.18
N ARG A 93 -1.83 -4.49 -13.62
CA ARG A 93 -3.10 -5.16 -13.94
C ARG A 93 -3.33 -6.26 -12.91
N ILE A 94 -4.40 -6.13 -12.14
CA ILE A 94 -4.87 -7.15 -11.21
C ILE A 94 -5.96 -7.93 -11.92
N ARG A 95 -5.65 -9.17 -12.30
CA ARG A 95 -6.57 -10.06 -13.01
C ARG A 95 -7.11 -11.14 -12.08
N LEU A 96 -8.42 -11.30 -12.05
CA LEU A 96 -9.08 -12.38 -11.32
C LEU A 96 -9.06 -13.67 -12.16
N SER A 97 -8.72 -14.77 -11.51
CA SER A 97 -8.82 -16.11 -12.10
C SER A 97 -10.17 -16.76 -11.75
N GLY A 98 -10.54 -17.82 -12.48
CA GLY A 98 -11.70 -18.65 -12.14
C GLY A 98 -13.07 -18.10 -12.58
N GLY A 99 -13.10 -17.21 -13.57
CA GLY A 99 -14.35 -16.72 -14.17
C GLY A 99 -15.12 -15.70 -13.32
N VAL A 100 -14.48 -15.12 -12.30
CA VAL A 100 -15.07 -14.07 -11.47
C VAL A 100 -14.94 -12.71 -12.15
N HIS A 101 -16.04 -11.97 -12.20
CA HIS A 101 -16.05 -10.60 -12.72
C HIS A 101 -15.94 -9.56 -11.61
N LEU A 102 -15.36 -8.41 -11.94
CA LEU A 102 -15.29 -7.26 -11.06
C LEU A 102 -16.51 -6.35 -11.28
N ARG A 103 -17.20 -6.00 -10.20
CA ARG A 103 -18.26 -4.97 -10.23
C ARG A 103 -17.68 -3.58 -10.07
N GLU A 104 -16.72 -3.45 -9.15
CA GLU A 104 -16.15 -2.16 -8.76
C GLU A 104 -14.73 -2.34 -8.23
N ALA A 105 -13.90 -1.32 -8.44
CA ALA A 105 -12.58 -1.20 -7.81
C ALA A 105 -12.45 0.18 -7.18
N ARG A 106 -12.05 0.22 -5.91
CA ARG A 106 -11.68 1.44 -5.19
C ARG A 106 -10.23 1.35 -4.76
N ALA A 107 -9.39 2.27 -5.21
CA ALA A 107 -7.98 2.29 -4.84
C ALA A 107 -7.65 3.53 -4.02
N THR A 108 -6.81 3.34 -3.00
CA THR A 108 -6.24 4.39 -2.15
C THR A 108 -4.73 4.26 -2.19
N VAL A 109 -4.03 5.39 -2.20
CA VAL A 109 -2.57 5.44 -2.22
C VAL A 109 -2.05 6.29 -1.06
N LEU A 110 -0.93 5.86 -0.49
CA LEU A 110 -0.08 6.63 0.41
C LEU A 110 1.27 6.82 -0.31
N THR A 111 1.58 8.07 -0.66
CA THR A 111 2.81 8.44 -1.36
C THR A 111 3.08 9.93 -1.17
N HIS A 112 4.29 10.36 -1.51
CA HIS A 112 4.69 11.77 -1.54
C HIS A 112 5.75 11.96 -2.64
N GLN A 113 6.09 13.20 -3.04
CA GLN A 113 7.16 13.43 -4.03
C GLN A 113 8.57 13.34 -3.40
N ASP A 114 8.70 13.82 -2.18
CA ASP A 114 9.89 13.67 -1.33
C ASP A 114 9.80 12.39 -0.49
N MET A 115 10.84 11.55 -0.55
CA MET A 115 10.94 10.29 0.21
C MET A 115 11.11 10.51 1.72
N HIS A 116 11.56 11.70 2.13
CA HIS A 116 11.75 12.06 3.53
C HIS A 116 10.55 12.78 4.13
N ALA A 117 9.50 13.02 3.34
CA ALA A 117 8.31 13.71 3.82
C ALA A 117 7.63 12.92 4.94
N THR A 118 7.18 13.66 5.94
CA THR A 118 6.53 13.14 7.13
C THR A 118 5.57 14.19 7.68
N ASN A 119 4.68 13.78 8.57
CA ASN A 119 3.81 14.70 9.27
C ASN A 119 4.52 15.26 10.50
N THR A 120 4.42 16.58 10.69
CA THR A 120 4.89 17.27 11.89
C THR A 120 3.71 17.84 12.66
N PHE A 121 3.96 18.53 13.77
CA PHE A 121 2.88 19.22 14.50
C PHE A 121 2.39 20.47 13.77
N GLU A 122 3.24 21.09 12.95
CA GLU A 122 2.93 22.26 12.12
C GLU A 122 2.25 21.85 10.81
N ARG A 123 2.60 20.67 10.28
CA ARG A 123 2.03 20.11 9.06
C ARG A 123 1.53 18.67 9.32
N PRO A 124 0.40 18.51 10.03
CA PRO A 124 -0.06 17.18 10.47
C PRO A 124 -0.62 16.30 9.35
N ASP A 125 -0.92 16.88 8.19
CA ASP A 125 -1.56 16.20 7.04
C ASP A 125 -0.73 16.35 5.74
N GLU A 126 0.60 16.48 5.85
CA GLU A 126 1.51 16.57 4.69
C GLU A 126 1.55 15.27 3.88
N VAL A 127 1.56 14.13 4.57
CA VAL A 127 1.52 12.78 4.01
C VAL A 127 0.27 12.07 4.54
N GLY A 128 -0.66 11.78 3.63
CA GLY A 128 -1.94 11.15 3.95
C GLY A 128 -2.47 10.28 2.83
N LEU A 129 -3.67 9.73 3.04
CA LEU A 129 -4.34 8.87 2.07
C LEU A 129 -4.99 9.70 0.97
N ALA A 130 -4.73 9.32 -0.28
CA ALA A 130 -5.38 9.91 -1.45
C ALA A 130 -6.09 8.83 -2.29
N ALA A 131 -7.15 9.21 -2.99
CA ALA A 131 -7.78 8.32 -3.96
C ALA A 131 -6.83 8.06 -5.15
N LEU A 132 -6.78 6.81 -5.61
CA LEU A 132 -6.04 6.43 -6.81
C LEU A 132 -7.04 5.93 -7.86
N ALA A 133 -6.90 6.39 -9.10
CA ALA A 133 -7.75 5.94 -10.18
C ALA A 133 -7.51 4.46 -10.49
N ALA A 134 -8.61 3.70 -10.61
CA ALA A 134 -8.60 2.30 -11.04
C ALA A 134 -9.65 2.11 -12.13
N GLN A 135 -9.26 1.46 -13.22
CA GLN A 135 -10.15 1.14 -14.34
C GLN A 135 -10.51 -0.34 -14.29
N VAL A 136 -11.80 -0.65 -14.39
CA VAL A 136 -12.30 -2.03 -14.39
C VAL A 136 -12.75 -2.41 -15.79
N SER A 137 -12.30 -3.57 -16.26
CA SER A 137 -12.77 -4.20 -17.50
C SER A 137 -12.85 -5.71 -17.30
N GLY A 138 -14.08 -6.25 -17.25
CA GLY A 138 -14.33 -7.68 -17.07
C GLY A 138 -13.76 -8.25 -15.77
N ASP A 139 -12.71 -9.06 -15.89
CA ASP A 139 -12.00 -9.73 -14.79
C ASP A 139 -10.77 -8.93 -14.30
N THR A 140 -10.51 -7.76 -14.87
CA THR A 140 -9.24 -7.04 -14.68
C THR A 140 -9.44 -5.62 -14.14
N ALA A 141 -8.71 -5.27 -13.08
CA ALA A 141 -8.53 -3.90 -12.63
C ALA A 141 -7.15 -3.39 -13.04
N THR A 142 -7.08 -2.21 -13.64
CA THR A 142 -5.82 -1.56 -14.06
C THR A 142 -5.61 -0.25 -13.31
N LEU A 143 -4.42 -0.04 -12.79
CA LEU A 143 -4.02 1.16 -12.05
C LEU A 143 -2.53 1.45 -12.27
N THR A 144 -2.14 2.73 -12.17
CA THR A 144 -0.73 3.15 -12.20
C THR A 144 -0.28 3.43 -10.77
N ILE A 145 0.58 2.57 -10.24
CA ILE A 145 1.13 2.69 -8.89
C ILE A 145 2.31 3.66 -8.93
N PRO A 146 2.26 4.79 -8.23
CA PRO A 146 3.37 5.75 -8.21
C PRO A 146 4.66 5.13 -7.65
N LYS A 147 5.79 5.79 -7.89
CA LYS A 147 7.02 5.53 -7.12
C LYS A 147 6.75 5.72 -5.61
N GLN A 148 7.55 5.11 -4.75
CA GLN A 148 7.51 5.27 -3.28
C GLN A 148 6.08 5.24 -2.71
N ALA A 149 5.34 4.18 -3.05
CA ALA A 149 3.91 4.13 -2.80
C ALA A 149 3.48 2.83 -2.12
N VAL A 150 2.54 2.97 -1.20
CA VAL A 150 1.69 1.88 -0.71
C VAL A 150 0.31 2.10 -1.30
N VAL A 151 -0.30 1.07 -1.86
CA VAL A 151 -1.63 1.12 -2.48
C VAL A 151 -2.50 0.03 -1.88
N ALA A 152 -3.74 0.37 -1.55
CA ALA A 152 -4.77 -0.57 -1.15
C ALA A 152 -5.92 -0.50 -2.15
N VAL A 153 -6.32 -1.65 -2.67
CA VAL A 153 -7.41 -1.80 -3.64
C VAL A 153 -8.48 -2.69 -3.03
N SER A 154 -9.70 -2.16 -2.93
CA SER A 154 -10.90 -2.92 -2.61
C SER A 154 -11.61 -3.27 -3.91
N LEU A 155 -11.71 -4.56 -4.19
CA LEU A 155 -12.33 -5.12 -5.39
C LEU A 155 -13.64 -5.81 -5.00
N GLN A 156 -14.76 -5.31 -5.50
CA GLN A 156 -16.06 -5.91 -5.27
C GLN A 156 -16.31 -7.01 -6.30
N LEU A 157 -16.51 -8.23 -5.83
CA LEU A 157 -16.71 -9.41 -6.67
C LEU A 157 -18.17 -9.54 -7.14
N GLY A 158 -18.32 -10.04 -8.37
CA GLY A 158 -19.56 -10.35 -9.10
C GLY A 158 -20.58 -11.18 -8.35
#